data_AF-A0A3D3UKQ3-F1
#
_entry.id   AF-A0A3D3UKQ3-F1
#
_cell.length_a   1.000
_cell.length_b   1.000
_cell.length_c   1.000
_cell.angle_alpha   90.00
_cell.angle_beta   90.00
_cell.angle_gamma   90.00
#
_symmetry.space_group_name_H-M   'P 1'
#
loop_
_entity.id
_entity.type
_entity.pdbx_description
1 polymer ?
#
loop_
_entity_poly.entity_id
_entity_poly.type
_entity_poly.pdbx_seq_one_letter_code
_entity_poly.pdbx_strand_id
1 'polypeptide(L)'
;MKRPYGPKITIVLIIALLVGLTPDITNAQVVVCVGASITAGHSLSAEDSYPAQLQRVLREYDGGWETQNFGVSATVVIRNAPLTAYINTNACKLALASGPDVVVIQLGGNDSLPGMWARKASFVSDFIALIDAFAELPSQPLIFIWLPTPIFSSPYGHNNNVVKNEIIPLMQQLPEQRQVHLIDLYTPFKDKAHLFPDGIHPNAEGAGLIAEIVAAAIVDLRMPPDFNGDGLVDADDMCIMIENWGTDSQQCDIAPPPFGDSVVDVNDLILLAEHLFEVSPSAETVDVNEADNSGQIELELGKLLVVTLESNPSTGYRWDLAENNQSALKQFGQPEYKPSENSGPRTVGAGGWEIFRFKAINAGQSTLKLVYHRSWEDVEPLKTFSIQVTVN
;
A
#
# COMPACT_ATOMS: atom_id res chain seq x y z
N MET A 1 -52.17 -71.29 -8.09
CA MET A 1 -51.91 -69.88 -7.71
C MET A 1 -50.53 -69.80 -7.07
N LYS A 2 -49.52 -69.32 -7.80
CA LYS A 2 -48.18 -69.01 -7.29
C LYS A 2 -47.75 -67.68 -7.93
N ARG A 3 -47.46 -66.67 -7.10
CA ARG A 3 -46.98 -65.34 -7.51
C ARG A 3 -45.49 -65.40 -7.87
N PRO A 4 -44.99 -64.70 -8.91
CA PRO A 4 -43.57 -64.53 -9.11
C PRO A 4 -43.05 -63.24 -8.44
N TYR A 5 -41.81 -63.35 -7.96
CA TYR A 5 -40.99 -62.31 -7.35
C TYR A 5 -40.60 -61.23 -8.37
N GLY A 6 -40.70 -59.95 -7.98
CA GLY A 6 -40.05 -58.82 -8.69
C GLY A 6 -38.69 -58.49 -8.06
N PRO A 7 -37.74 -57.90 -8.80
CA PRO A 7 -36.39 -57.62 -8.30
C PRO A 7 -36.39 -56.40 -7.38
N LYS A 8 -35.62 -56.47 -6.29
CA LYS A 8 -35.33 -55.33 -5.42
C LYS A 8 -34.23 -54.48 -6.08
N ILE A 9 -34.56 -53.24 -6.45
CA ILE A 9 -33.59 -52.24 -6.92
C ILE A 9 -32.96 -51.61 -5.67
N THR A 10 -31.68 -51.90 -5.43
CA THR A 10 -30.87 -51.24 -4.41
C THR A 10 -30.43 -49.88 -4.97
N ILE A 11 -30.94 -48.78 -4.40
CA ILE A 11 -30.47 -47.42 -4.68
C ILE A 11 -29.21 -47.20 -3.84
N VAL A 12 -28.05 -47.05 -4.48
CA VAL A 12 -26.82 -46.58 -3.85
C VAL A 12 -26.80 -45.05 -3.98
N LEU A 13 -26.95 -44.34 -2.86
CA LEU A 13 -26.74 -42.90 -2.80
C LEU A 13 -25.22 -42.64 -2.82
N ILE A 14 -24.71 -42.08 -3.91
CA ILE A 14 -23.36 -41.51 -3.97
C ILE A 14 -23.49 -40.06 -3.52
N ILE A 15 -23.06 -39.76 -2.29
CA ILE A 15 -22.87 -38.38 -1.83
C ILE A 15 -21.54 -37.93 -2.42
N ALA A 16 -21.60 -37.20 -3.53
CA ALA A 16 -20.45 -36.48 -4.04
C ALA A 16 -20.24 -35.25 -3.15
N LEU A 17 -19.20 -35.30 -2.31
CA LEU A 17 -18.72 -34.15 -1.55
C LEU A 17 -18.07 -33.20 -2.57
N LEU A 18 -18.86 -32.28 -3.13
CA LEU A 18 -18.34 -31.12 -3.84
C LEU A 18 -17.70 -30.20 -2.79
N VAL A 19 -16.38 -30.35 -2.60
CA VAL A 19 -15.56 -29.27 -2.05
C VAL A 19 -15.56 -28.19 -3.13
N GLY A 20 -16.45 -27.20 -2.97
CA GLY A 20 -16.40 -25.99 -3.75
C GLY A 20 -15.10 -25.27 -3.39
N LEU A 21 -14.11 -25.32 -4.28
CA LEU A 21 -13.07 -24.30 -4.32
C LEU A 21 -13.78 -22.99 -4.65
N THR A 22 -14.14 -22.22 -3.63
CA THR A 22 -14.35 -20.79 -3.80
C THR A 22 -12.97 -20.22 -4.05
N PRO A 23 -12.69 -19.58 -5.20
CA PRO A 23 -11.49 -18.78 -5.29
C PRO A 23 -11.57 -17.75 -4.17
N ASP A 24 -10.54 -17.66 -3.33
CA ASP A 24 -10.33 -16.47 -2.53
C ASP A 24 -10.17 -15.32 -3.52
N ILE A 25 -11.23 -14.53 -3.64
CA ILE A 25 -11.16 -13.26 -4.33
C ILE A 25 -10.63 -12.31 -3.26
N THR A 26 -9.32 -12.30 -3.05
CA THR A 26 -8.68 -11.06 -2.60
C THR A 26 -9.02 -10.04 -3.68
N ASN A 27 -9.91 -9.11 -3.35
CA ASN A 27 -10.31 -8.07 -4.29
C ASN A 27 -9.05 -7.21 -4.50
N ALA A 28 -8.42 -7.34 -5.66
CA ALA A 28 -7.20 -6.61 -5.97
C ALA A 28 -7.43 -5.12 -5.73
N GLN A 29 -6.47 -4.45 -5.08
CA GLN A 29 -6.57 -3.01 -4.83
C GLN A 29 -6.25 -2.28 -6.13
N VAL A 30 -7.27 -1.70 -6.78
CA VAL A 30 -7.14 -1.13 -8.12
C VAL A 30 -6.82 0.36 -8.08
N VAL A 31 -5.63 0.73 -8.57
CA VAL A 31 -5.23 2.12 -8.82
C VAL A 31 -5.45 2.48 -10.28
N VAL A 32 -6.31 3.45 -10.54
CA VAL A 32 -6.57 3.99 -11.86
C VAL A 32 -5.80 5.29 -12.05
N CYS A 33 -4.83 5.26 -12.95
CA CYS A 33 -4.04 6.43 -13.33
C CYS A 33 -4.69 7.10 -14.55
N VAL A 34 -5.12 8.35 -14.40
CA VAL A 34 -5.81 9.12 -15.44
C VAL A 34 -5.09 10.42 -15.72
N GLY A 35 -5.10 10.87 -16.97
CA GLY A 35 -4.55 12.18 -17.30
C GLY A 35 -3.95 12.30 -18.69
N ALA A 36 -2.92 13.12 -18.80
CA ALA A 36 -2.31 13.50 -20.06
C ALA A 36 -1.13 12.59 -20.49
N SER A 37 -0.12 13.19 -21.13
CA SER A 37 0.99 12.49 -21.78
C SER A 37 1.96 11.81 -20.80
N ILE A 38 2.13 12.35 -19.59
CA ILE A 38 2.99 11.72 -18.57
C ILE A 38 2.34 10.41 -18.11
N THR A 39 1.02 10.40 -17.89
CA THR A 39 0.27 9.17 -17.60
C THR A 39 0.30 8.20 -18.77
N ALA A 40 0.10 8.69 -19.99
CA ALA A 40 0.17 7.85 -21.18
C ALA A 40 1.55 7.22 -21.43
N GLY A 41 2.60 7.62 -20.71
CA GLY A 41 3.97 7.16 -20.93
C GLY A 41 4.57 7.70 -22.22
N HIS A 42 4.30 8.96 -22.58
CA HIS A 42 4.84 9.56 -23.80
C HIS A 42 6.36 9.43 -23.86
N SER A 43 6.87 8.96 -25.01
CA SER A 43 8.29 8.67 -25.25
C SER A 43 8.90 7.54 -24.42
N LEU A 44 8.09 6.78 -23.67
CA LEU A 44 8.51 5.63 -22.89
C LEU A 44 7.89 4.35 -23.44
N SER A 45 8.50 3.21 -23.07
CA SER A 45 7.82 1.92 -23.22
C SER A 45 6.66 1.84 -22.23
N ALA A 46 5.71 0.93 -22.45
CA ALA A 46 4.59 0.74 -21.52
C ALA A 46 5.09 0.42 -20.09
N GLU A 47 6.16 -0.38 -19.97
CA GLU A 47 6.71 -0.83 -18.69
C GLU A 47 7.53 0.24 -17.96
N ASP A 48 7.99 1.25 -18.70
CA ASP A 48 8.70 2.40 -18.16
C ASP A 48 7.75 3.56 -17.82
N SER A 49 6.46 3.46 -18.15
CA SER A 49 5.47 4.48 -17.78
C SER A 49 5.29 4.53 -16.26
N TYR A 50 5.05 5.73 -15.68
CA TYR A 50 4.89 5.83 -14.23
C TYR A 50 3.79 4.92 -13.67
N PRO A 51 2.64 4.66 -14.34
CA PRO A 51 1.66 3.71 -13.80
C PRO A 51 2.21 2.29 -13.69
N ALA A 52 2.97 1.82 -14.69
CA ALA A 52 3.60 0.51 -14.62
C ALA A 52 4.70 0.42 -13.54
N GLN A 53 5.46 1.51 -13.34
CA GLN A 53 6.43 1.58 -12.24
C GLN A 53 5.73 1.66 -10.88
N LEU A 54 4.62 2.39 -10.78
CA LEU A 54 3.80 2.53 -9.57
C LEU A 54 3.28 1.17 -9.12
N GLN A 55 2.86 0.30 -10.04
CA GLN A 55 2.46 -1.06 -9.71
C GLN A 55 3.58 -1.86 -9.06
N ARG A 56 4.80 -1.75 -9.61
CA ARG A 56 5.96 -2.45 -9.06
C ARG A 56 6.24 -1.99 -7.63
N VAL A 57 6.26 -0.67 -7.41
CA VAL A 57 6.48 -0.08 -6.08
C VAL A 57 5.37 -0.50 -5.10
N LEU A 58 4.09 -0.36 -5.46
CA LEU A 58 2.98 -0.73 -4.58
C LEU A 58 2.97 -2.23 -4.24
N ARG A 59 3.34 -3.09 -5.19
CA ARG A 59 3.42 -4.54 -4.96
C ARG A 59 4.56 -4.98 -4.05
N GLU A 60 5.55 -4.12 -3.81
CA GLU A 60 6.55 -4.36 -2.77
C GLU A 60 5.96 -4.21 -1.36
N TYR A 61 4.91 -3.39 -1.20
CA TYR A 61 4.16 -3.24 0.04
C TYR A 61 3.10 -4.34 0.22
N ASP A 62 2.30 -4.57 -0.83
CA ASP A 62 1.25 -5.61 -0.87
C ASP A 62 1.06 -6.13 -2.31
N GLY A 63 1.23 -7.44 -2.51
CA GLY A 63 1.11 -8.08 -3.82
C GLY A 63 -0.27 -7.95 -4.49
N GLY A 64 -1.31 -7.57 -3.73
CA GLY A 64 -2.67 -7.37 -4.22
C GLY A 64 -2.90 -6.08 -5.04
N TRP A 65 -1.93 -5.18 -5.13
CA TRP A 65 -2.07 -3.93 -5.89
C TRP A 65 -2.02 -4.14 -7.41
N GLU A 66 -2.97 -3.53 -8.11
CA GLU A 66 -3.04 -3.48 -9.57
C GLU A 66 -3.17 -2.04 -10.05
N THR A 67 -2.43 -1.68 -11.10
CA THR A 67 -2.55 -0.35 -11.73
C THR A 67 -3.15 -0.45 -13.11
N GLN A 68 -3.96 0.55 -13.47
CA GLN A 68 -4.54 0.67 -14.80
C GLN A 68 -4.25 2.04 -15.38
N ASN A 69 -3.65 2.06 -16.57
CA ASN A 69 -3.24 3.29 -17.25
C ASN A 69 -4.30 3.73 -18.27
N PHE A 70 -4.95 4.87 -17.99
CA PHE A 70 -5.91 5.51 -18.89
C PHE A 70 -5.42 6.87 -19.39
N GLY A 71 -4.11 7.11 -19.42
CA GLY A 71 -3.54 8.36 -19.90
C GLY A 71 -3.82 8.61 -21.39
N VAL A 72 -4.12 9.86 -21.73
CA VAL A 72 -4.33 10.32 -23.12
C VAL A 72 -3.51 11.59 -23.35
N SER A 73 -2.47 11.48 -24.18
CA SER A 73 -1.61 12.60 -24.53
C SER A 73 -2.39 13.82 -25.04
N ALA A 74 -1.86 15.02 -24.74
CA ALA A 74 -2.42 16.31 -25.16
C ALA A 74 -3.87 16.59 -24.69
N THR A 75 -4.29 16.01 -23.57
CA THR A 75 -5.56 16.36 -22.92
C THR A 75 -5.41 17.44 -21.85
N VAL A 76 -6.51 18.14 -21.58
CA VAL A 76 -6.61 19.26 -20.63
C VAL A 76 -7.75 19.03 -19.65
N VAL A 77 -7.86 19.88 -18.63
CA VAL A 77 -9.04 19.92 -17.75
C VAL A 77 -10.17 20.71 -18.43
N ILE A 78 -9.84 21.87 -19.00
CA ILE A 78 -10.83 22.85 -19.48
C ILE A 78 -11.70 22.28 -20.62
N ARG A 79 -13.02 22.20 -20.40
CA ARG A 79 -14.00 21.46 -21.24
C ARG A 79 -14.36 22.11 -22.57
N ASN A 80 -13.96 23.37 -22.78
CA ASN A 80 -14.27 24.14 -23.98
C ASN A 80 -13.02 24.79 -24.59
N ALA A 81 -11.85 24.19 -24.40
CA ALA A 81 -10.59 24.67 -24.96
C ALA A 81 -10.28 24.04 -26.33
N PRO A 82 -9.29 24.56 -27.08
CA PRO A 82 -8.93 23.95 -28.36
C PRO A 82 -8.39 22.51 -28.26
N LEU A 83 -7.82 22.10 -27.11
CA LEU A 83 -7.48 20.70 -26.84
C LEU A 83 -8.65 19.96 -26.19
N THR A 84 -8.68 18.65 -26.38
CA THR A 84 -9.71 17.77 -25.82
C THR A 84 -9.60 17.73 -24.30
N ALA A 85 -10.69 18.06 -23.60
CA ALA A 85 -10.76 17.82 -22.18
C ALA A 85 -10.79 16.32 -21.87
N TYR A 86 -9.99 15.91 -20.88
CA TYR A 86 -9.80 14.50 -20.54
C TYR A 86 -11.14 13.78 -20.26
N ILE A 87 -12.06 14.45 -19.56
CA ILE A 87 -13.40 13.93 -19.22
C ILE A 87 -14.22 13.49 -20.45
N ASN A 88 -13.93 14.05 -21.63
CA ASN A 88 -14.62 13.73 -22.87
C ASN A 88 -13.99 12.56 -23.65
N THR A 89 -12.87 12.02 -23.18
CA THR A 89 -12.15 10.93 -23.87
C THR A 89 -12.80 9.57 -23.64
N ASN A 90 -12.51 8.61 -24.54
CA ASN A 90 -12.91 7.23 -24.31
C ASN A 90 -12.16 6.60 -23.12
N ALA A 91 -10.93 7.01 -22.87
CA ALA A 91 -10.15 6.52 -21.73
C ALA A 91 -10.79 6.90 -20.40
N CYS A 92 -11.31 8.14 -20.26
CA CYS A 92 -12.06 8.54 -19.07
C CYS A 92 -13.31 7.68 -18.87
N LYS A 93 -14.04 7.34 -19.95
CA LYS A 93 -15.21 6.45 -19.85
C LYS A 93 -14.85 5.06 -19.36
N LEU A 94 -13.71 4.52 -19.82
CA LEU A 94 -13.22 3.22 -19.38
C LEU A 94 -12.73 3.26 -17.92
N ALA A 95 -12.02 4.33 -17.53
CA ALA A 95 -11.59 4.57 -16.16
C ALA A 95 -12.76 4.69 -15.17
N LEU A 96 -13.88 5.31 -15.57
CA LEU A 96 -15.09 5.38 -14.75
C LEU A 96 -15.80 4.02 -14.61
N ALA A 97 -15.56 3.10 -15.54
CA ALA A 97 -16.17 1.78 -15.55
C ALA A 97 -15.32 0.70 -14.87
N SER A 98 -14.09 1.02 -14.44
CA SER A 98 -13.13 0.03 -13.93
C SER A 98 -13.24 -0.26 -12.44
N GLY A 99 -14.12 0.43 -11.71
CA GLY A 99 -14.33 0.24 -10.26
C GLY A 99 -13.07 0.47 -9.41
N PRO A 100 -12.38 1.62 -9.53
CA PRO A 100 -11.14 1.87 -8.81
C PRO A 100 -11.34 1.98 -7.29
N ASP A 101 -10.31 1.55 -6.58
CA ASP A 101 -10.06 1.83 -5.17
C ASP A 101 -9.35 3.18 -4.98
N VAL A 102 -8.44 3.49 -5.91
CA VAL A 102 -7.66 4.71 -5.91
C VAL A 102 -7.68 5.32 -7.31
N VAL A 103 -7.80 6.64 -7.40
CA VAL A 103 -7.68 7.39 -8.65
C VAL A 103 -6.56 8.41 -8.53
N VAL A 104 -5.60 8.38 -9.46
CA VAL A 104 -4.52 9.37 -9.55
C VAL A 104 -4.74 10.24 -10.79
N ILE A 105 -5.01 11.52 -10.60
CA ILE A 105 -5.33 12.48 -11.65
C ILE A 105 -4.11 13.35 -12.00
N GLN A 106 -3.60 13.15 -13.21
CA GLN A 106 -2.48 13.86 -13.82
C GLN A 106 -2.95 14.87 -14.87
N LEU A 107 -3.39 16.06 -14.46
CA LEU A 107 -3.85 17.11 -15.38
C LEU A 107 -3.43 18.51 -14.90
N GLY A 108 -3.67 19.54 -15.73
CA GLY A 108 -3.31 20.93 -15.46
C GLY A 108 -2.07 21.42 -16.20
N GLY A 109 -1.07 20.57 -16.45
CA GLY A 109 0.15 21.00 -17.17
C GLY A 109 -0.12 21.57 -18.58
N ASN A 110 -0.97 20.89 -19.36
CA ASN A 110 -1.35 21.32 -20.71
C ASN A 110 -2.28 22.54 -20.71
N ASP A 111 -3.02 22.77 -19.63
CA ASP A 111 -3.88 23.95 -19.47
C ASP A 111 -3.06 25.25 -19.46
N SER A 112 -1.76 25.19 -19.15
CA SER A 112 -0.83 26.32 -19.23
C SER A 112 -0.57 26.84 -20.65
N LEU A 113 -0.95 26.07 -21.69
CA LEU A 113 -0.82 26.49 -23.08
C LEU A 113 -1.69 27.75 -23.33
N PRO A 114 -1.19 28.78 -24.05
CA PRO A 114 -1.89 30.07 -24.17
C PRO A 114 -3.35 29.96 -24.67
N GLY A 115 -3.62 29.06 -25.63
CA GLY A 115 -4.98 28.86 -26.16
C GLY A 115 -5.94 28.18 -25.18
N MET A 116 -5.42 27.41 -24.21
CA MET A 116 -6.20 26.79 -23.14
C MET A 116 -6.41 27.79 -22.02
N TRP A 117 -5.33 28.44 -21.56
CA TRP A 117 -5.36 29.35 -20.42
C TRP A 117 -6.14 30.64 -20.67
N ALA A 118 -6.39 30.99 -21.94
CA ALA A 118 -7.37 32.02 -22.29
C ALA A 118 -8.79 31.76 -21.71
N ARG A 119 -9.08 30.52 -21.28
CA ARG A 119 -10.34 30.06 -20.69
C ARG A 119 -10.21 29.68 -19.22
N LYS A 120 -9.16 30.12 -18.52
CA LYS A 120 -8.85 29.78 -17.12
C LYS A 120 -9.99 29.96 -16.13
N ALA A 121 -10.97 30.82 -16.43
CA ALA A 121 -12.12 31.07 -15.57
C ALA A 121 -12.93 29.80 -15.25
N SER A 122 -12.95 28.79 -16.14
CA SER A 122 -13.63 27.51 -15.89
C SER A 122 -12.71 26.42 -15.33
N PHE A 123 -11.41 26.67 -15.18
CA PHE A 123 -10.43 25.65 -14.82
C PHE A 123 -10.82 24.90 -13.54
N VAL A 124 -11.12 25.62 -12.45
CA VAL A 124 -11.50 25.01 -11.16
C VAL A 124 -12.82 24.24 -11.26
N SER A 125 -13.86 24.83 -11.87
CA SER A 125 -15.15 24.16 -12.00
C SER A 125 -15.09 22.93 -12.91
N ASP A 126 -14.27 22.97 -13.96
CA ASP A 126 -14.06 21.85 -14.87
C ASP A 126 -13.25 20.73 -14.18
N PHE A 127 -12.29 21.08 -13.32
CA PHE A 127 -11.56 20.11 -12.50
C PHE A 127 -12.47 19.43 -11.49
N ILE A 128 -13.30 20.21 -10.80
CA ILE A 128 -14.30 19.69 -9.86
C ILE A 128 -15.27 18.72 -10.55
N ALA A 129 -15.73 19.03 -11.76
CA ALA A 129 -16.58 18.12 -12.51
C ALA A 129 -15.90 16.78 -12.85
N LEU A 130 -14.58 16.76 -13.02
CA LEU A 130 -13.82 15.52 -13.22
C LEU A 130 -13.67 14.74 -11.89
N ILE A 131 -13.38 15.44 -10.79
CA ILE A 131 -13.30 14.83 -9.45
C ILE A 131 -14.64 14.20 -9.08
N ASP A 132 -15.74 14.95 -9.25
CA ASP A 132 -17.09 14.50 -8.91
C ASP A 132 -17.47 13.24 -9.69
N ALA A 133 -17.06 13.13 -10.96
CA ALA A 133 -17.30 11.94 -11.76
C ALA A 133 -16.67 10.67 -11.16
N PHE A 134 -15.50 10.77 -10.53
CA PHE A 134 -14.86 9.65 -9.83
C PHE A 134 -15.38 9.47 -8.40
N ALA A 135 -15.66 10.56 -7.68
CA ALA A 135 -16.15 10.52 -6.31
C ALA A 135 -17.57 9.91 -6.20
N GLU A 136 -18.39 10.06 -7.25
CA GLU A 136 -19.73 9.48 -7.33
C GLU A 136 -19.74 7.97 -7.66
N LEU A 137 -18.58 7.36 -7.88
CA LEU A 137 -18.50 5.93 -8.17
C LEU A 137 -18.91 5.08 -6.96
N PRO A 138 -19.59 3.93 -7.16
CA PRO A 138 -19.95 3.04 -6.06
C PRO A 138 -18.76 2.50 -5.25
N SER A 139 -17.56 2.44 -5.85
CA SER A 139 -16.33 2.01 -5.18
C SER A 139 -15.78 3.06 -4.20
N GLN A 140 -16.28 4.30 -4.23
CA GLN A 140 -15.85 5.41 -3.37
C GLN A 140 -14.31 5.55 -3.32
N PRO A 141 -13.65 5.75 -4.47
CA PRO A 141 -12.20 5.72 -4.54
C PRO A 141 -11.58 6.85 -3.70
N LEU A 142 -10.38 6.58 -3.18
CA LEU A 142 -9.48 7.63 -2.70
C LEU A 142 -8.93 8.39 -3.92
N ILE A 143 -9.11 9.71 -3.96
CA ILE A 143 -8.76 10.52 -5.14
C ILE A 143 -7.55 11.38 -4.83
N PHE A 144 -6.50 11.17 -5.61
CA PHE A 144 -5.30 11.99 -5.63
C PHE A 144 -5.27 12.87 -6.88
N ILE A 145 -4.85 14.11 -6.68
CA ILE A 145 -4.57 15.05 -7.76
C ILE A 145 -3.13 15.50 -7.58
N TRP A 146 -2.30 15.29 -8.59
CA TRP A 146 -0.94 15.78 -8.48
C TRP A 146 -0.85 17.26 -8.89
N LEU A 147 0.05 18.01 -8.26
CA LEU A 147 0.47 19.30 -8.77
C LEU A 147 1.43 19.06 -9.95
N PRO A 148 1.29 19.78 -11.09
CA PRO A 148 2.11 19.50 -12.26
C PRO A 148 3.61 19.61 -11.96
N THR A 149 4.41 18.75 -12.59
CA THR A 149 5.88 18.89 -12.58
C THR A 149 6.31 20.21 -13.25
N PRO A 150 7.52 20.71 -12.96
CA PRO A 150 8.02 21.92 -13.61
C PRO A 150 8.18 21.74 -15.11
N ILE A 151 7.91 22.80 -15.86
CA ILE A 151 8.21 22.89 -17.29
C ILE A 151 9.60 23.51 -17.44
N PHE A 152 10.61 22.72 -17.82
CA PHE A 152 12.00 23.17 -17.95
C PHE A 152 12.29 23.81 -19.30
N SER A 153 11.57 23.39 -20.33
CA SER A 153 11.63 23.96 -21.66
C SER A 153 10.25 23.93 -22.31
N SER A 154 10.01 24.80 -23.29
CA SER A 154 8.68 24.99 -23.89
C SER A 154 8.65 24.70 -25.40
N PRO A 155 9.03 23.49 -25.85
CA PRO A 155 9.03 23.14 -27.27
C PRO A 155 7.61 23.17 -27.88
N TYR A 156 6.57 23.01 -27.05
CA TYR A 156 5.16 23.02 -27.48
C TYR A 156 4.36 24.23 -27.00
N GLY A 157 5.00 25.19 -26.32
CA GLY A 157 4.35 26.43 -25.85
C GLY A 157 3.82 26.40 -24.41
N HIS A 158 4.08 25.33 -23.63
CA HIS A 158 3.74 25.26 -22.20
C HIS A 158 4.40 26.39 -21.41
N ASN A 159 3.74 26.87 -20.36
CA ASN A 159 4.22 28.04 -19.63
C ASN A 159 4.43 27.74 -18.15
N ASN A 160 5.68 27.57 -17.74
CA ASN A 160 6.03 27.28 -16.34
C ASN A 160 5.59 28.41 -15.38
N ASN A 161 5.56 29.67 -15.84
CA ASN A 161 5.09 30.77 -14.99
C ASN A 161 3.60 30.68 -14.73
N VAL A 162 2.81 30.21 -15.69
CA VAL A 162 1.38 29.93 -15.52
C VAL A 162 1.19 28.72 -14.60
N VAL A 163 1.96 27.64 -14.82
CA VAL A 163 1.93 26.45 -13.94
C VAL A 163 2.19 26.84 -12.49
N LYS A 164 3.32 27.51 -12.24
CA LYS A 164 3.78 27.86 -10.89
C LYS A 164 2.89 28.88 -10.19
N ASN A 165 2.53 29.97 -10.88
CA ASN A 165 1.95 31.14 -10.21
C ASN A 165 0.42 31.20 -10.34
N GLU A 166 -0.21 30.37 -11.18
CA GLU A 166 -1.65 30.38 -11.36
C GLU A 166 -2.28 28.99 -11.19
N ILE A 167 -1.82 27.97 -11.92
CA ILE A 167 -2.43 26.63 -11.89
C ILE A 167 -2.26 25.96 -10.53
N ILE A 168 -1.03 25.89 -10.01
CA ILE A 168 -0.76 25.26 -8.71
C ILE A 168 -1.58 25.92 -7.59
N PRO A 169 -1.59 27.27 -7.43
CA PRO A 169 -2.42 27.93 -6.43
C PRO A 169 -3.93 27.66 -6.57
N LEU A 170 -4.44 27.45 -7.79
CA LEU A 170 -5.84 27.08 -8.01
C LEU A 170 -6.12 25.62 -7.64
N MET A 171 -5.19 24.70 -7.93
CA MET A 171 -5.31 23.30 -7.56
C MET A 171 -5.20 23.10 -6.04
N GLN A 172 -4.39 23.91 -5.36
CA GLN A 172 -4.26 23.91 -3.90
C GLN A 172 -5.57 24.22 -3.15
N GLN A 173 -6.55 24.82 -3.81
CA GLN A 173 -7.87 25.11 -3.23
C GLN A 173 -8.86 23.94 -3.36
N LEU A 174 -8.52 22.89 -4.11
CA LEU A 174 -9.44 21.78 -4.39
C LEU A 174 -9.77 20.94 -3.14
N PRO A 175 -8.83 20.62 -2.23
CA PRO A 175 -9.14 19.87 -1.01
C PRO A 175 -10.15 20.56 -0.07
N GLU A 176 -10.24 21.89 -0.12
CA GLU A 176 -11.25 22.63 0.66
C GLU A 176 -12.67 22.47 0.07
N GLN A 177 -12.77 22.10 -1.21
CA GLN A 177 -14.03 22.01 -1.94
C GLN A 177 -14.51 20.57 -2.13
N ARG A 178 -13.59 19.61 -2.15
CA ARG A 178 -13.84 18.18 -2.35
C ARG A 178 -12.87 17.36 -1.52
N GLN A 179 -13.31 16.17 -1.12
CA GLN A 179 -12.46 15.19 -0.44
C GLN A 179 -11.47 14.59 -1.45
N VAL A 180 -10.34 15.28 -1.64
CA VAL A 180 -9.24 14.88 -2.52
C VAL A 180 -7.90 15.20 -1.85
N HIS A 181 -6.89 14.41 -2.18
CA HIS A 181 -5.53 14.58 -1.67
C HIS A 181 -4.62 15.18 -2.75
N LEU A 182 -3.71 16.05 -2.35
CA LEU A 182 -2.74 16.65 -3.27
C LEU A 182 -1.40 15.95 -3.16
N ILE A 183 -0.78 15.65 -4.31
CA ILE A 183 0.59 15.17 -4.39
C ILE A 183 1.45 16.27 -5.02
N ASP A 184 2.39 16.84 -4.28
CA ASP A 184 3.30 17.86 -4.83
C ASP A 184 4.42 17.21 -5.65
N LEU A 185 4.29 17.26 -6.98
CA LEU A 185 5.37 16.89 -7.90
C LEU A 185 6.11 18.11 -8.48
N TYR A 186 5.77 19.33 -8.09
CA TYR A 186 6.50 20.52 -8.53
C TYR A 186 7.80 20.69 -7.73
N THR A 187 7.69 20.72 -6.40
CA THR A 187 8.82 20.97 -5.49
C THR A 187 9.94 19.92 -5.62
N PRO A 188 9.67 18.60 -5.58
CA PRO A 188 10.75 17.60 -5.65
C PRO A 188 11.46 17.58 -7.01
N PHE A 189 10.79 18.04 -8.07
CA PHE A 189 11.36 18.05 -9.42
C PHE A 189 12.01 19.39 -9.81
N LYS A 190 11.88 20.47 -9.04
CA LYS A 190 12.33 21.84 -9.42
C LYS A 190 13.77 21.93 -9.97
N ASP A 191 14.68 21.10 -9.47
CA ASP A 191 16.10 21.07 -9.85
C ASP A 191 16.49 19.80 -10.64
N LYS A 192 15.50 19.06 -11.18
CA LYS A 192 15.68 17.76 -11.84
C LYS A 192 15.44 17.81 -13.35
N ALA A 193 15.84 18.90 -14.00
CA ALA A 193 15.68 19.08 -15.46
C ALA A 193 16.27 17.93 -16.30
N HIS A 194 17.32 17.26 -15.81
CA HIS A 194 17.95 16.11 -16.47
C HIS A 194 17.02 14.88 -16.59
N LEU A 195 15.98 14.79 -15.75
CA LEU A 195 14.96 13.75 -15.84
C LEU A 195 13.93 14.03 -16.93
N PHE A 196 13.94 15.21 -17.55
CA PHE A 196 13.00 15.64 -18.58
C PHE A 196 13.74 15.96 -19.89
N PRO A 197 14.02 14.97 -20.75
CA PRO A 197 14.87 15.15 -21.93
C PRO A 197 14.36 16.21 -22.92
N ASP A 198 13.05 16.44 -23.00
CA ASP A 198 12.44 17.52 -23.79
C ASP A 198 11.96 18.72 -22.94
N GLY A 199 12.26 18.68 -21.64
CA GLY A 199 11.84 19.66 -20.64
C GLY A 199 10.39 19.56 -20.17
N ILE A 200 9.64 18.53 -20.56
CA ILE A 200 8.21 18.34 -20.20
C ILE A 200 7.89 16.90 -19.81
N HIS A 201 8.34 15.92 -20.60
CA HIS A 201 8.07 14.51 -20.37
C HIS A 201 9.25 13.87 -19.63
N PRO A 202 9.00 13.10 -18.56
CA PRO A 202 10.06 12.42 -17.84
C PRO A 202 10.66 11.28 -18.69
N ASN A 203 11.93 10.99 -18.48
CA ASN A 203 12.53 9.71 -18.88
C ASN A 203 12.09 8.59 -17.92
N ALA A 204 12.56 7.35 -18.12
CA ALA A 204 12.20 6.22 -17.27
C ALA A 204 12.57 6.44 -15.79
N GLU A 205 13.70 7.08 -15.50
CA GLU A 205 14.12 7.41 -14.13
C GLU A 205 13.20 8.44 -13.48
N GLY A 206 12.83 9.50 -14.20
CA GLY A 206 11.85 10.48 -13.73
C GLY A 206 10.46 9.89 -13.51
N ALA A 207 10.04 8.97 -14.37
CA ALA A 207 8.79 8.23 -14.19
C ALA A 207 8.84 7.31 -12.96
N GLY A 208 10.00 6.72 -12.65
CA GLY A 208 10.23 5.96 -11.41
C GLY A 208 10.10 6.82 -10.16
N LEU A 209 10.73 8.00 -10.14
CA LEU A 209 10.60 8.91 -9.00
C LEU A 209 9.16 9.43 -8.82
N ILE A 210 8.43 9.67 -9.91
CA ILE A 210 6.99 9.98 -9.84
C ILE A 210 6.24 8.82 -9.19
N ALA A 211 6.49 7.59 -9.64
CA ALA A 211 5.85 6.39 -9.11
C ALA A 211 6.12 6.20 -7.61
N GLU A 212 7.35 6.42 -7.16
CA GLU A 212 7.73 6.36 -5.74
C GLU A 212 6.96 7.39 -4.89
N ILE A 213 6.92 8.65 -5.31
CA ILE A 213 6.20 9.72 -4.59
C ILE A 213 4.68 9.43 -4.55
N VAL A 214 4.12 8.93 -5.66
CA VAL A 214 2.70 8.57 -5.72
C VAL A 214 2.38 7.34 -4.88
N ALA A 215 3.22 6.30 -4.95
CA ALA A 215 3.02 5.07 -4.17
C ALA A 215 2.97 5.36 -2.69
N ALA A 216 3.86 6.23 -2.22
CA ALA A 216 3.91 6.68 -0.86
C ALA A 216 2.64 7.36 -0.39
N ALA A 217 2.18 8.37 -1.14
CA ALA A 217 0.96 9.08 -0.80
C ALA A 217 -0.25 8.13 -0.73
N ILE A 218 -0.27 7.11 -1.59
CA ILE A 218 -1.28 6.06 -1.55
C ILE A 218 -1.11 5.20 -0.30
N VAL A 219 0.11 4.72 -0.04
CA VAL A 219 0.45 3.84 1.08
C VAL A 219 0.17 4.52 2.41
N ASP A 220 0.61 5.75 2.64
CA ASP A 220 0.40 6.44 3.91
C ASP A 220 -1.08 6.57 4.24
N LEU A 221 -1.93 6.85 3.24
CA LEU A 221 -3.37 6.97 3.43
C LEU A 221 -4.13 5.63 3.43
N ARG A 222 -3.52 4.54 2.98
CA ARG A 222 -4.17 3.22 2.83
C ARG A 222 -3.65 2.17 3.80
N MET A 223 -2.44 2.34 4.29
CA MET A 223 -1.79 1.49 5.27
C MET A 223 -1.55 2.37 6.49
N PRO A 224 -2.53 2.42 7.41
CA PRO A 224 -2.35 3.09 8.68
C PRO A 224 -1.02 2.61 9.32
N PRO A 225 -0.25 3.49 9.95
CA PRO A 225 1.02 3.16 10.61
C PRO A 225 0.82 2.29 11.86
N ASP A 226 0.45 1.04 11.61
CA ASP A 226 0.37 -0.08 12.55
C ASP A 226 1.78 -0.67 12.72
N PHE A 227 2.57 -0.04 13.58
CA PHE A 227 3.96 -0.41 13.80
C PHE A 227 4.08 -1.72 14.58
N ASN A 228 3.09 -2.03 15.42
CA ASN A 228 3.05 -3.27 16.17
C ASN A 228 2.41 -4.41 15.36
N GLY A 229 1.82 -4.16 14.20
CA GLY A 229 1.22 -5.15 13.31
C GLY A 229 0.01 -5.88 13.90
N ASP A 230 -0.71 -5.29 14.84
CA ASP A 230 -1.87 -5.90 15.52
C ASP A 230 -3.21 -5.61 14.80
N GLY A 231 -3.16 -4.85 13.71
CA GLY A 231 -4.31 -4.50 12.89
C GLY A 231 -5.02 -3.22 13.35
N LEU A 232 -4.56 -2.55 14.40
CA LEU A 232 -5.09 -1.29 14.90
C LEU A 232 -3.98 -0.26 14.99
N VAL A 233 -4.30 1.00 14.69
CA VAL A 233 -3.41 2.11 15.04
C VAL A 233 -3.86 2.70 16.37
N ASP A 234 -3.09 2.45 17.43
CA ASP A 234 -3.46 2.86 18.77
C ASP A 234 -2.31 3.40 19.63
N ALA A 235 -2.50 3.37 20.95
CA ALA A 235 -1.52 3.90 21.90
C ALA A 235 -0.22 3.08 21.91
N ASP A 236 -0.25 1.81 21.51
CA ASP A 236 0.93 0.96 21.45
C ASP A 236 1.82 1.37 20.26
N ASP A 237 1.26 1.76 19.11
CA ASP A 237 2.02 2.36 18.00
C ASP A 237 2.63 3.70 18.37
N MET A 238 1.89 4.52 19.11
CA MET A 238 2.44 5.77 19.65
C MET A 238 3.62 5.51 20.59
N CYS A 239 3.56 4.46 21.41
CA CYS A 239 4.67 4.09 22.28
C CYS A 239 5.90 3.69 21.46
N ILE A 240 5.72 2.89 20.39
CA ILE A 240 6.81 2.50 19.49
C ILE A 240 7.46 3.73 18.85
N MET A 241 6.65 4.70 18.38
CA MET A 241 7.20 5.94 17.82
C MET A 241 8.00 6.75 18.85
N ILE A 242 7.48 6.90 20.06
CA ILE A 242 8.17 7.62 21.15
C ILE A 242 9.48 6.91 21.54
N GLU A 243 9.52 5.59 21.52
CA GLU A 243 10.73 4.81 21.78
C GLU A 243 11.82 5.02 20.72
N ASN A 244 11.42 5.33 19.48
CA ASN A 244 12.32 5.60 18.35
C ASN A 244 12.62 7.09 18.15
N TRP A 245 12.20 7.97 19.06
CA TRP A 245 12.33 9.41 18.89
C TRP A 245 13.78 9.88 18.68
N GLY A 246 13.99 10.68 17.63
CA GLY A 246 15.29 11.22 17.24
C GLY A 246 16.23 10.22 16.56
N THR A 247 15.74 9.05 16.16
CA THR A 247 16.50 8.02 15.43
C THR A 247 16.17 8.04 13.93
N ASP A 248 16.94 7.33 13.11
CA ASP A 248 16.69 7.11 11.68
C ASP A 248 15.87 5.82 11.42
N SER A 249 15.02 5.44 12.38
CA SER A 249 14.20 4.22 12.28
C SER A 249 13.23 4.34 11.12
N GLN A 250 13.54 3.67 10.00
CA GLN A 250 12.69 3.62 8.80
C GLN A 250 11.26 3.14 9.05
N GLN A 251 11.02 2.44 10.17
CA GLN A 251 9.68 2.00 10.54
C GLN A 251 8.83 3.15 11.07
N CYS A 252 9.43 4.11 11.79
CA CYS A 252 8.72 5.19 12.48
C CYS A 252 8.94 6.56 11.84
N ASP A 253 9.94 6.69 10.96
CA ASP A 253 10.25 7.88 10.15
C ASP A 253 9.35 7.89 8.90
N ILE A 254 8.09 8.24 9.13
CA ILE A 254 6.98 8.21 8.17
C ILE A 254 6.69 9.60 7.60
N ALA A 255 7.28 10.66 8.15
CA ALA A 255 7.03 12.05 7.77
C ALA A 255 8.34 12.83 7.51
N PRO A 256 8.38 13.67 6.45
CA PRO A 256 7.37 13.79 5.43
C PRO A 256 7.31 12.52 4.55
N PRO A 257 6.12 12.13 4.10
CA PRO A 257 5.95 11.15 3.02
C PRO A 257 6.89 11.41 1.84
N PRO A 258 7.46 10.38 1.18
CA PRO A 258 7.34 8.93 1.42
C PRO A 258 8.27 8.29 2.45
N PHE A 259 9.36 8.99 2.73
CA PHE A 259 10.61 8.35 3.13
C PHE A 259 11.08 8.83 4.49
N GLY A 260 10.24 9.64 5.15
CA GLY A 260 10.67 10.39 6.31
C GLY A 260 11.70 11.46 5.95
N ASP A 261 12.23 12.14 6.96
CA ASP A 261 13.37 13.05 6.82
C ASP A 261 14.64 12.52 7.50
N SER A 262 14.71 11.20 7.69
CA SER A 262 15.79 10.48 8.40
C SER A 262 15.82 10.77 9.89
N VAL A 263 14.73 11.29 10.46
CA VAL A 263 14.61 11.50 11.91
C VAL A 263 13.17 11.36 12.38
N VAL A 264 12.91 10.41 13.29
CA VAL A 264 11.62 10.30 13.97
C VAL A 264 11.39 11.52 14.86
N ASP A 265 10.43 12.36 14.53
CA ASP A 265 10.11 13.61 15.21
C ASP A 265 8.60 13.91 15.29
N VAL A 266 8.28 15.18 15.53
CA VAL A 266 6.89 15.63 15.71
C VAL A 266 6.05 15.52 14.44
N ASN A 267 6.66 15.55 13.27
CA ASN A 267 5.95 15.39 12.01
C ASN A 267 5.46 13.95 11.86
N ASP A 268 6.26 12.96 12.28
CA ASP A 268 5.84 11.56 12.30
C ASP A 268 4.68 11.35 13.25
N LEU A 269 4.75 11.96 14.44
CA LEU A 269 3.69 11.84 15.45
C LEU A 269 2.39 12.48 14.99
N ILE A 270 2.46 13.59 14.25
CA ILE A 270 1.29 14.20 13.63
C ILE A 270 0.68 13.22 12.62
N LEU A 271 1.51 12.61 11.76
CA LEU A 271 1.03 11.67 10.76
C LEU A 271 0.42 10.42 11.40
N LEU A 272 1.07 9.81 12.39
CA LEU A 272 0.50 8.70 13.17
C LEU A 272 -0.84 9.07 13.81
N ALA A 273 -0.94 10.29 14.37
CA ALA A 273 -2.15 10.74 15.05
C ALA A 273 -3.35 10.93 14.09
N GLU A 274 -3.11 11.16 12.80
CA GLU A 274 -4.17 11.22 11.78
C GLU A 274 -4.86 9.86 11.58
N HIS A 275 -4.18 8.76 11.90
CA HIS A 275 -4.64 7.39 11.72
C HIS A 275 -5.09 6.70 13.02
N LEU A 276 -5.06 7.39 14.16
CA LEU A 276 -5.49 6.79 15.43
C LEU A 276 -6.92 6.23 15.34
N PHE A 277 -7.08 5.00 15.80
CA PHE A 277 -8.30 4.19 15.75
C PHE A 277 -8.70 3.67 14.37
N GLU A 278 -7.85 3.82 13.36
CA GLU A 278 -8.02 3.13 12.08
C GLU A 278 -7.67 1.66 12.19
N VAL A 279 -8.38 0.83 11.42
CA VAL A 279 -8.09 -0.59 11.26
C VAL A 279 -7.18 -0.74 10.05
N SER A 280 -5.97 -1.26 10.23
CA SER A 280 -5.06 -1.51 9.12
C SER A 280 -5.55 -2.70 8.29
N PRO A 281 -5.50 -2.66 6.94
CA PRO A 281 -5.82 -3.82 6.11
C PRO A 281 -4.88 -5.02 6.35
N SER A 282 -3.79 -4.87 7.13
CA SER A 282 -3.01 -5.99 7.70
C SER A 282 -3.72 -6.78 8.80
N ALA A 283 -4.96 -6.41 9.17
CA ALA A 283 -5.73 -6.97 10.29
C ALA A 283 -6.10 -8.46 10.19
N GLU A 284 -5.83 -9.15 9.07
CA GLU A 284 -5.97 -10.61 9.04
C GLU A 284 -4.67 -11.28 9.48
N THR A 285 -4.47 -11.33 10.80
CA THR A 285 -3.42 -12.12 11.43
C THR A 285 -3.88 -13.56 11.61
N VAL A 286 -2.92 -14.49 11.54
CA VAL A 286 -3.08 -15.85 12.06
C VAL A 286 -2.22 -15.96 13.31
N ASP A 287 -2.87 -16.09 14.47
CA ASP A 287 -2.18 -16.22 15.74
C ASP A 287 -1.91 -17.70 16.06
N VAL A 288 -0.67 -17.99 16.47
CA VAL A 288 -0.27 -19.31 16.96
C VAL A 288 0.51 -19.19 18.27
N ASN A 289 0.43 -20.23 19.09
CA ASN A 289 1.16 -20.35 20.34
C ASN A 289 1.69 -21.78 20.53
N GLU A 290 2.19 -22.12 21.71
CA GLU A 290 2.74 -23.46 21.99
C GLU A 290 1.77 -24.62 21.73
N ALA A 291 0.45 -24.39 21.78
CA ALA A 291 -0.55 -25.41 21.48
C ALA A 291 -0.52 -25.86 20.01
N ASP A 292 -0.04 -25.00 19.11
CA ASP A 292 0.03 -25.25 17.67
C ASP A 292 1.34 -25.93 17.25
N ASN A 293 2.23 -26.21 18.20
CA ASN A 293 3.53 -26.81 17.93
C ASN A 293 3.39 -28.16 17.19
N SER A 294 4.23 -28.37 16.18
CA SER A 294 4.15 -29.47 15.19
C SER A 294 2.92 -29.43 14.27
N GLY A 295 2.16 -28.34 14.28
CA GLY A 295 0.99 -28.13 13.43
C GLY A 295 1.32 -27.64 12.02
N GLN A 296 0.26 -27.38 11.27
CA GLN A 296 0.30 -26.82 9.92
C GLN A 296 -0.65 -25.62 9.84
N ILE A 297 -0.19 -24.55 9.22
CA ILE A 297 -0.94 -23.32 9.01
C ILE A 297 -0.94 -22.99 7.52
N GLU A 298 -2.10 -22.59 7.02
CA GLU A 298 -2.24 -21.94 5.72
C GLU A 298 -2.34 -20.43 5.93
N LEU A 299 -1.59 -19.68 5.14
CA LEU A 299 -1.51 -18.23 5.22
C LEU A 299 -1.64 -17.66 3.81
N GLU A 300 -2.50 -16.68 3.61
CA GLU A 300 -2.61 -16.00 2.32
C GLU A 300 -1.50 -14.96 2.16
N LEU A 301 -1.11 -14.68 0.91
CA LEU A 301 -0.20 -13.59 0.57
C LEU A 301 -0.61 -12.27 1.23
N GLY A 302 0.37 -11.56 1.80
CA GLY A 302 0.17 -10.28 2.49
C GLY A 302 -0.17 -10.39 3.97
N LYS A 303 -0.74 -11.51 4.42
CA LYS A 303 -1.14 -11.72 5.83
C LYS A 303 0.05 -11.92 6.77
N LEU A 304 -0.19 -11.65 8.06
CA LEU A 304 0.78 -11.82 9.13
C LEU A 304 0.49 -13.11 9.92
N LEU A 305 1.54 -13.89 10.17
CA LEU A 305 1.56 -14.95 11.18
C LEU A 305 2.19 -14.38 12.45
N VAL A 306 1.44 -14.40 13.55
CA VAL A 306 1.89 -13.93 14.86
C VAL A 306 2.13 -15.14 15.75
N VAL A 307 3.38 -15.33 16.19
CA VAL A 307 3.79 -16.44 17.05
C VAL A 307 4.06 -15.91 18.44
N THR A 308 3.23 -16.29 19.41
CA THR A 308 3.35 -15.88 20.82
C THR A 308 3.81 -17.05 21.67
N LEU A 309 5.00 -16.95 22.29
CA LEU A 309 5.61 -18.02 23.08
C LEU A 309 5.99 -17.54 24.48
N GLU A 310 5.77 -18.36 25.50
CA GLU A 310 6.18 -18.09 26.87
C GLU A 310 7.71 -17.91 26.94
N SER A 311 8.13 -16.78 27.52
CA SER A 311 9.53 -16.39 27.65
C SER A 311 9.80 -15.78 29.02
N ASN A 312 11.01 -16.01 29.53
CA ASN A 312 11.49 -15.41 30.76
C ASN A 312 12.93 -14.89 30.56
N PRO A 313 13.07 -13.66 30.01
CA PRO A 313 14.38 -13.08 29.69
C PRO A 313 15.30 -12.96 30.91
N SER A 314 14.74 -12.86 32.12
CA SER A 314 15.53 -12.73 33.36
C SER A 314 16.35 -13.97 33.71
N THR A 315 16.06 -15.11 33.08
CA THR A 315 16.78 -16.37 33.22
C THR A 315 17.93 -16.52 32.22
N GLY A 316 18.10 -15.54 31.32
CA GLY A 316 19.09 -15.57 30.25
C GLY A 316 18.69 -16.39 29.02
N TYR A 317 17.54 -17.07 29.06
CA TYR A 317 16.98 -17.73 27.88
C TYR A 317 16.26 -16.74 26.97
N ARG A 318 16.31 -16.99 25.67
CA ARG A 318 15.62 -16.24 24.61
C ARG A 318 15.16 -17.18 23.51
N TRP A 319 14.15 -16.78 22.75
CA TRP A 319 13.78 -17.47 21.52
C TRP A 319 14.61 -16.96 20.35
N ASP A 320 15.15 -17.88 19.55
CA ASP A 320 15.90 -17.58 18.34
C ASP A 320 15.34 -18.34 17.13
N LEU A 321 15.36 -17.70 15.96
CA LEU A 321 14.91 -18.29 14.70
C LEU A 321 15.96 -19.29 14.19
N ALA A 322 15.61 -20.57 14.20
CA ALA A 322 16.47 -21.66 13.76
C ALA A 322 16.25 -22.05 12.30
N GLU A 323 15.01 -21.99 11.81
CA GLU A 323 14.67 -22.37 10.43
C GLU A 323 13.50 -21.51 9.94
N ASN A 324 13.62 -21.00 8.72
CA ASN A 324 12.56 -20.30 7.99
C ASN A 324 12.94 -20.13 6.51
N ASN A 325 12.00 -20.38 5.61
CA ASN A 325 12.10 -19.94 4.22
C ASN A 325 11.73 -18.45 4.09
N GLN A 326 12.71 -17.57 4.27
CA GLN A 326 12.52 -16.11 4.21
C GLN A 326 12.06 -15.59 2.84
N SER A 327 12.14 -16.39 1.78
CA SER A 327 11.62 -15.98 0.47
C SER A 327 10.09 -16.05 0.38
N ALA A 328 9.46 -16.92 1.18
CA ALA A 328 8.00 -17.06 1.25
C ALA A 328 7.42 -16.38 2.50
N LEU A 329 8.09 -16.55 3.64
CA LEU A 329 7.63 -16.08 4.95
C LEU A 329 8.74 -15.25 5.61
N LYS A 330 8.67 -13.92 5.52
CA LYS A 330 9.73 -13.04 6.01
C LYS A 330 9.42 -12.54 7.41
N GLN A 331 10.39 -12.56 8.32
CA GLN A 331 10.20 -11.93 9.63
C GLN A 331 9.93 -10.43 9.45
N PHE A 332 8.89 -9.95 10.12
CA PHE A 332 8.44 -8.57 10.08
C PHE A 332 8.67 -7.94 11.45
N GLY A 333 9.55 -6.93 11.51
CA GLY A 333 9.97 -6.30 12.76
C GLY A 333 10.89 -7.15 13.64
N GLN A 334 11.26 -6.60 14.79
CA GLN A 334 12.00 -7.31 15.84
C GLN A 334 11.04 -8.09 16.76
N PRO A 335 11.48 -9.20 17.38
CA PRO A 335 10.67 -9.89 18.38
C PRO A 335 10.38 -8.99 19.58
N GLU A 336 9.15 -9.02 20.08
CA GLU A 336 8.67 -8.17 21.17
C GLU A 336 8.50 -8.99 22.45
N TYR A 337 8.72 -8.40 23.63
CA TYR A 337 8.49 -9.05 24.91
C TYR A 337 7.36 -8.36 25.70
N LYS A 338 6.30 -9.12 26.03
CA LYS A 338 5.15 -8.67 26.83
C LYS A 338 5.12 -9.36 28.20
N PRO A 339 5.25 -8.64 29.33
CA PRO A 339 5.21 -9.24 30.67
C PRO A 339 3.81 -9.77 31.02
N SER A 340 3.73 -10.78 31.88
CA SER A 340 2.44 -11.34 32.33
C SER A 340 1.64 -10.38 33.22
N GLU A 341 0.32 -10.27 33.02
CA GLU A 341 -0.56 -9.29 33.70
C GLU A 341 -0.59 -9.39 35.25
N ASN A 342 -0.13 -10.50 35.84
CA ASN A 342 0.00 -10.67 37.29
C ASN A 342 1.25 -10.01 37.89
N SER A 343 2.03 -9.28 37.09
CA SER A 343 3.16 -8.48 37.56
C SER A 343 2.69 -7.08 37.92
N GLY A 344 2.48 -6.83 39.21
CA GLY A 344 2.24 -5.47 39.73
C GLY A 344 3.35 -4.50 39.33
N PRO A 345 3.15 -3.18 39.47
CA PRO A 345 4.09 -2.19 38.98
C PRO A 345 5.45 -2.38 39.67
N ARG A 346 6.46 -2.79 38.89
CA ARG A 346 7.88 -3.04 39.26
C ARG A 346 8.26 -4.41 39.86
N THR A 347 7.82 -5.52 39.28
CA THR A 347 8.57 -6.79 39.44
C THR A 347 9.60 -6.98 38.34
N VAL A 348 10.85 -6.60 38.63
CA VAL A 348 12.01 -6.97 37.80
C VAL A 348 12.16 -8.49 37.85
N GLY A 349 12.07 -9.16 36.69
CA GLY A 349 12.28 -10.61 36.58
C GLY A 349 11.03 -11.48 36.42
N ALA A 350 9.86 -10.89 36.13
CA ALA A 350 8.66 -11.66 35.82
C ALA A 350 8.81 -12.37 34.46
N GLY A 351 8.20 -13.57 34.34
CA GLY A 351 7.99 -14.21 33.05
C GLY A 351 6.89 -13.50 32.24
N GLY A 352 6.86 -13.76 30.95
CA GLY A 352 5.92 -13.15 30.01
C GLY A 352 5.89 -13.93 28.70
N TRP A 353 5.66 -13.20 27.62
CA TRP A 353 5.49 -13.72 26.28
C TRP A 353 6.46 -13.02 25.33
N GLU A 354 7.05 -13.77 24.41
CA GLU A 354 7.85 -13.27 23.31
C GLU A 354 7.06 -13.47 22.02
N ILE A 355 6.89 -12.40 21.26
CA ILE A 355 5.98 -12.30 20.12
C ILE A 355 6.81 -12.09 18.86
N PHE A 356 6.69 -13.00 17.90
CA PHE A 356 7.30 -12.92 16.58
C PHE A 356 6.24 -12.68 15.53
N ARG A 357 6.56 -11.87 14.51
CA ARG A 357 5.65 -11.58 13.41
C ARG A 357 6.32 -11.96 12.10
N PHE A 358 5.58 -12.64 11.23
CA PHE A 358 6.07 -13.07 9.93
C PHE A 358 5.07 -12.73 8.83
N LYS A 359 5.51 -12.02 7.78
CA LYS A 359 4.70 -11.64 6.63
C LYS A 359 4.83 -12.67 5.52
N ALA A 360 3.69 -13.13 5.00
CA ALA A 360 3.62 -13.89 3.75
C ALA A 360 3.95 -12.98 2.56
N ILE A 361 5.09 -13.21 1.90
CA ILE A 361 5.58 -12.35 0.80
C ILE A 361 5.63 -13.04 -0.56
N ASN A 362 5.71 -14.38 -0.60
CA ASN A 362 5.59 -15.16 -1.84
C ASN A 362 4.95 -16.52 -1.54
N ALA A 363 4.23 -17.06 -2.53
CA ALA A 363 3.67 -18.40 -2.45
C ALA A 363 4.80 -19.44 -2.27
N GLY A 364 4.56 -20.43 -1.40
CA GLY A 364 5.56 -21.45 -1.09
C GLY A 364 5.36 -22.08 0.28
N GLN A 365 6.23 -23.04 0.61
CA GLN A 365 6.23 -23.69 1.92
C GLN A 365 7.42 -23.22 2.76
N SER A 366 7.20 -23.10 4.06
CA SER A 366 8.21 -22.77 5.05
C SER A 366 8.05 -23.65 6.30
N THR A 367 9.13 -24.31 6.72
CA THR A 367 9.21 -24.80 8.11
C THR A 367 9.63 -23.60 8.96
N LEU A 368 8.73 -23.09 9.80
CA LEU A 368 9.08 -22.08 10.79
C LEU A 368 9.51 -22.80 12.07
N LYS A 369 10.76 -22.58 12.51
CA LYS A 369 11.30 -23.17 13.74
C LYS A 369 11.98 -22.13 14.62
N LEU A 370 11.52 -22.04 15.87
CA LEU A 370 12.07 -21.22 16.93
C LEU A 370 12.64 -22.13 18.03
N VAL A 371 13.79 -21.76 18.60
CA VAL A 371 14.46 -22.50 19.68
C VAL A 371 14.67 -21.61 20.89
N TYR A 372 14.36 -22.12 22.08
CA TYR A 372 14.52 -21.39 23.34
C TYR A 372 15.78 -21.83 24.05
N HIS A 373 16.82 -21.00 24.05
CA HIS A 373 18.12 -21.38 24.59
C HIS A 373 18.88 -20.18 25.16
N ARG A 374 20.01 -20.47 25.81
CA ARG A 374 21.03 -19.48 26.18
C ARG A 374 22.08 -19.47 25.09
N SER A 375 22.28 -18.32 24.45
CA SER A 375 23.18 -18.18 23.31
C SER A 375 24.67 -18.46 23.62
N TRP A 376 25.05 -18.48 24.91
CA TRP A 376 26.41 -18.76 25.38
C TRP A 376 26.62 -20.18 25.90
N GLU A 377 25.61 -21.05 25.89
CA GLU A 377 25.71 -22.45 26.30
C GLU A 377 25.63 -23.37 25.07
N ASP A 378 26.57 -24.30 24.93
CA ASP A 378 26.58 -25.31 23.87
C ASP A 378 25.82 -26.56 24.34
N VAL A 379 24.51 -26.39 24.55
CA VAL A 379 23.57 -27.42 25.02
C VAL A 379 22.31 -27.40 24.17
N GLU A 380 21.58 -28.52 24.17
CA GLU A 380 20.29 -28.61 23.48
C GLU A 380 19.32 -27.52 23.96
N PRO A 381 18.51 -26.92 23.05
CA PRO A 381 17.52 -25.92 23.43
C PRO A 381 16.54 -26.46 24.48
N LEU A 382 16.17 -25.60 25.43
CA LEU A 382 15.23 -25.96 26.50
C LEU A 382 13.81 -26.21 25.97
N LYS A 383 13.39 -25.41 24.98
CA LYS A 383 12.12 -25.57 24.26
C LYS A 383 12.35 -25.40 22.77
N THR A 384 11.46 -25.97 21.97
CA THR A 384 11.41 -25.77 20.51
C THR A 384 9.97 -25.63 20.09
N PHE A 385 9.70 -24.64 19.24
CA PHE A 385 8.44 -24.46 18.54
C PHE A 385 8.68 -24.63 17.05
N SER A 386 7.86 -25.43 16.38
CA SER A 386 7.99 -25.68 14.95
C SER A 386 6.63 -25.89 14.31
N ILE A 387 6.34 -25.20 13.22
CA ILE A 387 5.13 -25.40 12.40
C ILE A 387 5.48 -25.42 10.92
N GLN A 388 4.62 -26.06 10.13
CA GLN A 388 4.66 -25.96 8.67
C GLN A 388 3.72 -24.86 8.21
N VAL A 389 4.24 -23.89 7.48
CA VAL A 389 3.47 -22.78 6.92
C VAL A 389 3.39 -22.95 5.42
N THR A 390 2.18 -23.00 4.88
CA THR A 390 1.93 -22.94 3.44
C THR A 390 1.40 -21.56 3.12
N VAL A 391 2.14 -20.81 2.31
CA VAL A 391 1.72 -19.52 1.77
C VAL A 391 1.03 -19.77 0.43
N ASN A 392 -0.27 -19.46 0.36
CA ASN A 392 -1.13 -19.68 -0.80
C ASN A 392 -1.16 -18.48 -1.73
#